data_AF-A0A7V0X2J6-F1
#
_entry.id   AF-A0A7V0X2J6-F1
#
_cell.length_a   1.000
_cell.length_b   1.000
_cell.length_c   1.000
_cell.angle_alpha   90.00
_cell.angle_beta   90.00
_cell.angle_gamma   90.00
#
_symmetry.space_group_name_H-M   'P 1'
#
loop_
_entity.id
_entity.type
_entity.pdbx_description
1 polymer ?
#
loop_
_entity_poly.entity_id
_entity_poly.type
_entity_poly.pdbx_seq_one_letter_code
_entity_poly.pdbx_strand_id
1 'polypeptide(L)'
;MEWYPDIRGDDGSLTKSVSKYNWQPGWFAQHNRLLAAASAMKRSRPLFICGDLHNQSEGWITRSGDLDLSNNPVISVCAGSLGTGPRMWPSAFRGLVAEPPVDIDMDQKLKPVEKNGFVIVDITEEKIVISFYAWREPQPVEAIETMRAYHVLELALKKRP
;
A
#
# COMPACT_ATOMS: atom_id res chain seq x y z
N MET A 1 -2.04 -9.30 -10.93
CA MET A 1 -2.84 -8.45 -11.84
C MET A 1 -2.23 -7.08 -11.76
N GLU A 2 -1.56 -6.60 -12.82
CA GLU A 2 -0.62 -5.48 -12.67
C GLU A 2 -1.17 -4.22 -13.34
N TRP A 3 -1.62 -3.27 -12.53
CA TRP A 3 -2.02 -1.92 -12.97
C TRP A 3 -0.89 -1.20 -13.76
N TYR A 4 0.34 -1.59 -13.44
CA TYR A 4 1.66 -1.10 -13.82
C TYR A 4 2.24 -1.58 -15.17
N PRO A 5 2.65 -0.76 -16.18
CA PRO A 5 3.48 -1.30 -17.28
C PRO A 5 4.91 -1.61 -16.83
N ASP A 6 5.28 -1.23 -15.60
CA ASP A 6 6.58 -1.43 -15.01
C ASP A 6 7.00 -2.90 -14.95
N ILE A 7 8.26 -3.14 -15.30
CA ILE A 7 8.96 -4.37 -14.99
C ILE A 7 10.26 -4.04 -14.26
N ARG A 8 10.88 -5.04 -13.63
CA ARG A 8 12.21 -4.90 -13.03
C ARG A 8 13.26 -4.93 -14.15
N GLY A 9 14.08 -3.88 -14.24
CA GLY A 9 15.23 -3.81 -15.12
C GLY A 9 16.45 -4.57 -14.56
N ASP A 10 17.48 -4.74 -15.39
CA ASP A 10 18.72 -5.44 -15.04
C ASP A 10 19.51 -4.72 -13.94
N ASP A 11 19.33 -3.42 -13.79
CA ASP A 11 19.89 -2.59 -12.73
C ASP A 11 19.16 -2.74 -11.39
N GLY A 12 18.09 -3.53 -11.36
CA GLY A 12 17.25 -3.69 -10.19
C GLY A 12 16.36 -2.50 -9.89
N SER A 13 16.01 -1.66 -10.86
CA SER A 13 14.99 -0.61 -10.71
C SER A 13 13.73 -0.93 -11.51
N LEU A 14 12.59 -0.33 -11.19
CA LEU A 14 11.42 -0.40 -12.08
C LEU A 14 11.67 0.44 -13.34
N THR A 15 11.26 -0.11 -14.48
CA THR A 15 11.37 0.56 -15.78
C THR A 15 10.15 0.25 -16.65
N LYS A 16 9.84 1.19 -17.55
CA LYS A 16 8.87 1.05 -18.63
C LYS A 16 9.53 0.95 -20.01
N SER A 17 10.87 0.85 -20.07
CA SER A 17 11.62 0.78 -21.33
C SER A 17 11.36 -0.51 -22.11
N VAL A 18 10.85 -1.54 -21.44
CA VAL A 18 10.50 -2.83 -22.03
C VAL A 18 8.99 -3.02 -21.90
N SER A 19 8.34 -3.40 -23.00
CA SER A 19 6.91 -3.69 -22.97
C SER A 19 6.62 -4.92 -22.12
N LYS A 20 5.79 -4.72 -21.11
CA LYS A 20 5.33 -5.78 -20.23
C LYS A 20 4.35 -6.70 -20.93
N TYR A 21 4.64 -8.00 -20.89
CA TYR A 21 3.85 -9.02 -21.56
C TYR A 21 2.37 -8.94 -21.17
N ASN A 22 1.49 -8.86 -22.18
CA ASN A 22 0.03 -8.76 -22.07
C ASN A 22 -0.51 -7.59 -21.23
N TRP A 23 0.32 -6.65 -20.82
CA TRP A 23 -0.18 -5.48 -20.10
C TRP A 23 -1.06 -4.61 -20.99
N GLN A 24 -2.19 -4.16 -20.45
CA GLN A 24 -3.15 -3.33 -21.18
C GLN A 24 -3.20 -1.92 -20.58
N PRO A 25 -3.10 -0.86 -21.40
CA PRO A 25 -3.15 0.52 -20.91
C PRO A 25 -4.48 0.87 -20.22
N GLY A 26 -5.55 0.13 -20.54
CA GLY A 26 -6.84 0.25 -19.87
C GLY A 26 -6.80 -0.04 -18.37
N TRP A 27 -5.84 -0.82 -17.88
CA TRP A 27 -5.67 -1.08 -16.45
C TRP A 27 -5.20 0.19 -15.73
N PHE A 28 -4.13 0.84 -16.20
CA PHE A 28 -3.68 2.11 -15.63
C PHE A 28 -4.74 3.21 -15.77
N ALA A 29 -5.44 3.27 -16.90
CA ALA A 29 -6.56 4.21 -17.08
C ALA A 29 -7.71 3.96 -16.08
N GLN A 30 -8.01 2.70 -15.75
CA GLN A 30 -8.98 2.36 -14.71
C GLN A 30 -8.47 2.76 -13.31
N HIS A 31 -7.20 2.52 -13.01
CA HIS A 31 -6.58 2.95 -11.76
C HIS A 31 -6.69 4.47 -11.58
N ASN A 32 -6.33 5.25 -12.61
CA ASN A 32 -6.41 6.71 -12.57
C ASN A 32 -7.85 7.21 -12.38
N ARG A 33 -8.85 6.54 -12.98
CA ARG A 33 -10.27 6.87 -12.74
C ARG A 33 -10.67 6.67 -11.27
N LEU A 34 -10.20 5.60 -10.63
CA LEU A 34 -10.46 5.36 -9.21
C LEU A 34 -9.75 6.38 -8.31
N LEU A 35 -8.49 6.70 -8.60
CA LEU A 35 -7.74 7.71 -7.85
C LEU A 35 -8.35 9.11 -7.98
N ALA A 36 -8.73 9.51 -9.19
CA ALA A 36 -9.37 10.80 -9.45
C ALA A 36 -10.70 10.91 -8.69
N ALA A 37 -11.54 9.87 -8.76
CA ALA A 37 -12.80 9.82 -8.04
C ALA A 37 -12.58 9.90 -6.52
N ALA A 38 -11.57 9.19 -6.00
CA ALA A 38 -11.25 9.18 -4.59
C ALA A 38 -10.76 10.56 -4.12
N SER A 39 -9.82 11.18 -4.84
CA SER A 39 -9.28 12.51 -4.53
C SER A 39 -10.31 13.62 -4.69
N ALA A 40 -11.31 13.47 -5.56
CA ALA A 40 -12.42 14.41 -5.67
C ALA A 40 -13.38 14.40 -4.45
N MET A 41 -13.27 13.42 -3.54
CA MET A 41 -14.11 13.37 -2.33
C MET A 41 -13.76 14.52 -1.38
N LYS A 42 -14.65 15.51 -1.27
CA LYS A 42 -14.42 16.73 -0.45
C LYS A 42 -14.74 16.56 1.04
N ARG A 43 -15.54 15.56 1.40
CA ARG A 43 -16.11 15.37 2.75
C ARG A 43 -15.58 14.14 3.49
N SER A 44 -14.66 13.41 2.87
CA SER A 44 -14.00 12.24 3.44
C SER A 44 -12.52 12.27 3.08
N ARG A 45 -11.74 11.41 3.74
CA ARG A 45 -10.36 11.15 3.32
C ARG A 45 -10.36 9.89 2.43
N PRO A 46 -9.83 9.97 1.20
CA PRO A 46 -9.69 8.78 0.37
C PRO A 46 -8.70 7.80 0.99
N LEU A 47 -9.19 6.61 1.32
CA LEU A 47 -8.42 5.53 1.93
C LEU A 47 -8.71 4.21 1.20
N PHE A 48 -7.66 3.55 0.73
CA PHE A 48 -7.69 2.19 0.22
C PHE A 48 -6.86 1.27 1.12
N ILE A 49 -7.46 0.16 1.54
CA ILE A 49 -6.78 -0.90 2.30
C ILE A 49 -6.77 -2.14 1.42
N CYS A 50 -5.58 -2.68 1.16
CA CYS A 50 -5.37 -3.81 0.24
C CYS A 50 -4.44 -4.86 0.84
N GLY A 51 -4.36 -6.03 0.19
CA GLY A 51 -3.46 -7.14 0.54
C GLY A 51 -2.62 -7.56 -0.66
N ASP A 52 -2.49 -8.87 -0.90
CA ASP A 52 -1.77 -9.53 -2.02
C ASP A 52 -0.23 -9.37 -2.00
N LEU A 53 0.31 -8.19 -1.68
CA LEU A 53 1.75 -7.90 -1.76
C LEU A 53 2.63 -8.61 -0.71
N HIS A 54 2.04 -9.40 0.19
CA HIS A 54 2.76 -10.13 1.25
C HIS A 54 3.68 -9.22 2.09
N ASN A 55 3.23 -8.00 2.38
CA ASN A 55 3.91 -7.08 3.28
C ASN A 55 2.90 -6.11 3.90
N GLN A 56 3.31 -5.41 4.94
CA GLN A 56 2.59 -4.24 5.46
C GLN A 56 3.27 -2.96 5.01
N SER A 57 2.50 -1.99 4.53
CA SER A 57 3.04 -0.71 4.09
C SER A 57 1.97 0.38 4.14
N GLU A 58 2.38 1.63 4.10
CA GLU A 58 1.47 2.75 3.97
C GLU A 58 2.10 3.88 3.16
N GLY A 59 1.29 4.60 2.39
CA GLY A 59 1.75 5.75 1.64
C GLY A 59 0.62 6.60 1.10
N TRP A 60 0.96 7.85 0.78
CA TRP A 60 0.02 8.84 0.25
C TRP A 60 0.36 9.08 -1.21
N ILE A 61 -0.54 8.69 -2.10
CA ILE A 61 -0.38 8.89 -3.54
C ILE A 61 -0.67 10.35 -3.85
N THR A 62 0.37 11.08 -4.26
CA THR A 62 0.30 12.51 -4.58
C THR A 62 0.26 12.77 -6.09
N ARG A 63 0.67 11.80 -6.92
CA ARG A 63 0.55 11.85 -8.38
C ARG A 63 0.39 10.46 -8.98
N SER A 64 -0.36 10.35 -10.09
CA SER A 64 -0.40 9.16 -10.93
C SER A 64 -0.40 9.51 -12.42
N GLY A 65 0.72 9.33 -13.11
CA GLY A 65 0.92 9.86 -14.47
C GLY A 65 0.73 11.38 -14.47
N ASP A 66 -0.19 11.89 -15.28
CA ASP A 66 -0.52 13.32 -15.35
C ASP A 66 -1.54 13.78 -14.30
N LEU A 67 -2.06 12.86 -13.48
CA LEU A 67 -3.06 13.17 -12.46
C LEU A 67 -2.39 13.74 -11.20
N ASP A 68 -2.57 15.04 -10.95
CA ASP A 68 -2.17 15.70 -9.70
C ASP A 68 -3.20 15.45 -8.59
N LEU A 69 -2.74 14.83 -7.51
CA LEU A 69 -3.53 14.48 -6.33
C LEU A 69 -3.04 15.23 -5.08
N SER A 70 -2.06 16.13 -5.21
CA SER A 70 -1.38 16.78 -4.09
C SER A 70 -2.32 17.54 -3.14
N ASN A 71 -3.42 18.08 -3.67
CA ASN A 71 -4.44 18.79 -2.88
C ASN A 71 -5.28 17.86 -1.99
N ASN A 72 -5.47 16.60 -2.39
CA ASN A 72 -6.18 15.59 -1.59
C ASN A 72 -5.63 14.18 -1.90
N PRO A 73 -4.44 13.85 -1.33
CA PRO A 73 -3.74 12.62 -1.67
C PRO A 73 -4.55 11.38 -1.32
N VAL A 74 -4.45 10.33 -2.16
CA VAL A 74 -5.12 9.05 -1.90
C VAL A 74 -4.25 8.21 -0.97
N ILE A 75 -4.78 7.88 0.21
CA ILE A 75 -4.07 7.11 1.22
C ILE A 75 -4.21 5.63 0.86
N SER A 76 -3.09 4.92 0.76
CA SER A 76 -3.04 3.49 0.47
C SER A 76 -2.33 2.76 1.61
N VAL A 77 -2.97 1.71 2.12
CA VAL A 77 -2.46 0.83 3.17
C VAL A 77 -2.45 -0.60 2.65
N CYS A 78 -1.30 -1.27 2.78
CA CYS A 78 -1.21 -2.71 2.62
C CYS A 78 -1.28 -3.35 4.02
N ALA A 79 -2.31 -4.15 4.27
CA ALA A 79 -2.63 -4.68 5.59
C ALA A 79 -1.73 -5.84 6.04
N GLY A 80 -0.94 -6.41 5.13
CA GLY A 80 -0.13 -7.60 5.41
C GLY A 80 -0.77 -8.90 4.97
N SER A 81 -0.01 -9.97 5.14
CA SER A 81 -0.48 -11.34 5.01
C SER A 81 -0.63 -11.96 6.39
N LEU A 82 -1.58 -12.87 6.58
CA LEU A 82 -1.72 -13.62 7.83
C LEU A 82 -0.73 -14.79 7.93
N GLY A 83 -0.22 -15.31 6.80
CA GLY A 83 0.42 -16.63 6.77
C GLY A 83 1.44 -16.83 5.65
N THR A 84 2.23 -15.81 5.33
CA THR A 84 3.37 -15.93 4.42
C THR A 84 4.54 -16.62 5.12
N GLY A 85 5.01 -17.72 4.54
CA GLY A 85 6.19 -18.44 5.01
C GLY A 85 7.52 -17.78 4.59
N PRO A 86 8.66 -18.15 5.20
CA PRO A 86 9.97 -17.52 4.97
C PRO A 86 10.44 -17.45 3.50
N ARG A 87 9.98 -18.35 2.63
CA ARG A 87 10.34 -18.39 1.20
C ARG A 87 9.34 -17.68 0.29
N MET A 88 8.23 -17.19 0.83
CA MET A 88 7.12 -16.60 0.07
C MET A 88 7.02 -15.08 0.22
N TRP A 89 8.00 -14.48 0.89
CA TRP A 89 8.19 -13.03 0.91
C TRP A 89 8.65 -12.55 -0.46
N PRO A 90 8.22 -11.37 -0.93
CA PRO A 90 8.74 -10.77 -2.15
C PRO A 90 10.27 -10.77 -2.22
N SER A 91 10.94 -10.38 -1.13
CA SER A 91 12.41 -10.34 -1.08
C SER A 91 13.05 -11.71 -1.24
N ALA A 92 12.46 -12.75 -0.66
CA ALA A 92 12.98 -14.11 -0.70
C ALA A 92 12.66 -14.82 -2.03
N PHE A 93 11.43 -14.65 -2.53
CA PHE A 93 10.94 -15.34 -3.73
C PHE A 93 11.40 -14.66 -5.02
N ARG A 94 11.51 -13.33 -5.02
CA ARG A 94 11.78 -12.52 -6.22
C ARG A 94 13.06 -11.69 -6.11
N GLY A 95 13.75 -11.70 -4.97
CA GLY A 95 14.94 -10.87 -4.76
C GLY A 95 14.65 -9.37 -4.67
N LEU A 96 13.39 -8.97 -4.45
CA LEU A 96 12.95 -7.57 -4.49
C LEU A 96 11.91 -7.26 -3.43
N VAL A 97 11.95 -6.04 -2.91
CA VAL A 97 10.94 -5.49 -1.99
C VAL A 97 9.95 -4.65 -2.81
N ALA A 98 8.70 -4.58 -2.37
CA ALA A 98 7.70 -3.75 -3.03
C ALA A 98 8.13 -2.27 -3.07
N GLU A 99 7.82 -1.60 -4.16
CA GLU A 99 8.11 -0.18 -4.36
C GLU A 99 7.00 0.49 -5.18
N PRO A 100 6.80 1.82 -5.05
CA PRO A 100 5.89 2.53 -5.93
C PRO A 100 6.32 2.39 -7.40
N PRO A 101 5.38 2.16 -8.34
CA PRO A 101 5.65 2.21 -9.77
C PRO A 101 6.18 3.57 -10.22
N VAL A 102 6.92 3.63 -11.33
CA VAL A 102 7.58 4.88 -11.79
C VAL A 102 6.61 6.01 -12.10
N ASP A 103 5.37 5.69 -12.46
CA ASP A 103 4.32 6.68 -12.74
C ASP A 103 3.56 7.14 -11.49
N ILE A 104 3.88 6.58 -10.32
CA ILE A 104 3.24 6.90 -9.05
C ILE A 104 4.22 7.65 -8.15
N ASP A 105 3.91 8.91 -7.85
CA ASP A 105 4.56 9.57 -6.73
C ASP A 105 3.80 9.24 -5.46
N MET A 106 4.52 8.63 -4.52
CA MET A 106 3.97 8.24 -3.23
C MET A 106 4.90 8.70 -2.10
N ASP A 107 4.33 9.46 -1.17
CA ASP A 107 4.96 9.75 0.12
C ASP A 107 4.77 8.52 1.04
N GLN A 108 5.77 7.63 1.03
CA GLN A 108 5.75 6.40 1.82
C GLN A 108 6.03 6.72 3.28
N LYS A 109 5.01 6.55 4.13
CA LYS A 109 5.11 6.77 5.58
C LYS A 109 5.58 5.52 6.33
N LEU A 110 5.23 4.34 5.80
CA LEU A 110 5.70 3.03 6.26
C LEU A 110 6.19 2.26 5.04
N LYS A 111 7.52 2.09 4.95
CA LYS A 111 8.14 1.22 3.95
C LYS A 111 7.67 -0.22 4.14
N PRO A 112 7.67 -1.07 3.09
CA PRO A 112 7.21 -2.45 3.20
C PRO A 112 7.90 -3.24 4.31
N VAL A 113 7.08 -3.83 5.18
CA VAL A 113 7.47 -4.70 6.29
C VAL A 113 7.01 -6.12 5.94
N GLU A 114 7.96 -7.01 5.71
CA GLU A 114 7.70 -8.42 5.43
C GLU A 114 7.57 -9.21 6.73
N LYS A 115 6.41 -9.07 7.36
CA LYS A 115 5.98 -9.86 8.51
C LYS A 115 4.53 -10.29 8.30
N ASN A 116 4.17 -11.39 8.93
CA ASN A 116 2.76 -11.74 9.01
C ASN A 116 2.08 -10.75 9.94
N GLY A 117 0.81 -10.48 9.71
CA GLY A 117 0.16 -9.41 10.44
C GLY A 117 -1.22 -9.10 9.92
N PHE A 118 -1.85 -8.18 10.63
CA PHE A 118 -3.16 -7.65 10.32
C PHE A 118 -3.22 -6.20 10.78
N VAL A 119 -4.28 -5.51 10.39
CA VAL A 119 -4.61 -4.18 10.88
C VAL A 119 -5.94 -4.22 11.60
N ILE A 120 -6.07 -3.42 12.66
CA ILE A 120 -7.36 -3.08 13.27
C ILE A 120 -7.68 -1.65 12.87
N VAL A 121 -8.91 -1.43 12.39
CA VAL A 121 -9.37 -0.11 11.93
C VAL A 121 -10.51 0.35 12.83
N ASP A 122 -10.26 1.39 13.61
CA ASP A 122 -11.26 2.06 14.43
C ASP A 122 -11.73 3.32 13.71
N ILE A 123 -13.04 3.44 13.48
CA ILE A 123 -13.65 4.56 12.75
C ILE A 123 -14.63 5.26 13.67
N THR A 124 -14.41 6.56 13.89
CA THR A 124 -15.35 7.46 14.57
C THR A 124 -15.80 8.57 13.60
N GLU A 125 -16.66 9.47 14.07
CA GLU A 125 -17.07 10.62 13.27
C GLU A 125 -15.92 11.61 13.01
N GLU A 126 -14.93 11.63 13.91
CA GLU A 126 -13.82 12.58 13.90
C GLU A 126 -12.55 12.01 13.26
N LYS A 127 -12.35 10.69 13.29
CA LYS A 127 -11.10 10.09 12.80
C LYS A 127 -11.21 8.63 12.40
N ILE A 128 -10.21 8.19 11.64
CA ILE A 128 -9.90 6.78 11.38
C ILE A 128 -8.54 6.50 12.01
N VAL A 129 -8.45 5.46 12.84
CA VAL A 129 -7.20 4.98 13.42
C VAL A 129 -6.93 3.57 12.89
N ILE A 130 -5.74 3.35 12.32
CA ILE A 130 -5.32 2.06 11.79
C ILE A 130 -4.11 1.59 12.59
N SER A 131 -4.29 0.52 13.34
CA SER A 131 -3.26 -0.09 14.18
C SER A 131 -2.71 -1.34 13.50
N PHE A 132 -1.40 -1.38 13.25
CA PHE A 132 -0.73 -2.47 12.57
C PHE A 132 -0.10 -3.43 13.59
N TYR A 133 -0.38 -4.71 13.40
CA TYR A 133 0.14 -5.80 14.21
C TYR A 133 0.99 -6.69 13.31
N ALA A 134 2.15 -7.10 13.81
CA ALA A 134 3.07 -7.91 13.05
C ALA A 134 3.78 -8.95 13.90
N TRP A 135 3.89 -10.13 13.34
CA TRP A 135 4.59 -11.27 13.88
C TRP A 135 5.35 -12.00 12.76
N ARG A 136 6.53 -12.53 13.07
CA ARG A 136 7.27 -13.41 12.16
C ARG A 136 8.26 -14.27 12.93
N GLU A 137 8.49 -15.50 12.47
CA GLU A 137 9.62 -16.31 12.91
C GLU A 137 10.94 -15.50 12.86
N PRO A 138 11.84 -15.67 13.86
CA PRO A 138 11.80 -16.68 14.93
C PRO A 138 11.07 -16.22 16.20
N GLN A 139 10.19 -15.21 16.14
CA GLN A 139 9.39 -14.83 17.31
C GLN A 139 8.55 -16.03 17.82
N PRO A 140 8.42 -16.23 19.13
CA PRO A 140 7.60 -17.30 19.69
C PRO A 140 6.12 -17.08 19.32
N VAL A 141 5.36 -18.16 19.17
CA VAL A 141 3.93 -18.09 18.82
C VAL A 141 3.12 -17.42 19.94
N GLU A 142 3.56 -17.60 21.19
CA GLU A 142 3.02 -16.98 22.40
C GLU A 142 3.07 -15.44 22.34
N ALA A 143 3.99 -14.87 21.54
CA ALA A 143 4.03 -13.42 21.33
C ALA A 143 2.79 -12.87 20.61
N ILE A 144 2.02 -13.73 19.91
CA ILE A 144 0.77 -13.33 19.24
C ILE A 144 -0.30 -12.96 20.27
N GLU A 145 -0.38 -13.69 21.40
CA GLU A 145 -1.43 -13.50 22.42
C GLU A 145 -1.38 -12.12 23.08
N THR A 146 -0.18 -11.54 23.19
CA THR A 146 0.06 -10.24 23.85
C THR A 146 0.54 -9.17 22.88
N MET A 147 0.39 -9.42 21.58
CA MET A 147 0.90 -8.56 20.53
C MET A 147 0.29 -7.15 20.63
N ARG A 148 1.17 -6.15 20.60
CA ARG A 148 0.79 -4.74 20.54
C ARG A 148 0.94 -4.21 19.12
N ALA A 149 0.22 -3.15 18.81
CA ALA A 149 0.43 -2.43 17.58
C ALA A 149 1.88 -1.92 17.53
N TYR A 150 2.58 -2.15 16.42
CA TYR A 150 3.95 -1.65 16.23
C TYR A 150 3.96 -0.34 15.43
N HIS A 151 2.88 -0.05 14.71
CA HIS A 151 2.68 1.17 13.94
C HIS A 151 1.21 1.59 14.02
N VAL A 152 0.95 2.89 14.11
CA VAL A 152 -0.40 3.45 14.22
C VAL A 152 -0.50 4.65 13.29
N LEU A 153 -1.48 4.62 12.40
CA LEU A 153 -1.86 5.71 11.51
C LEU A 153 -3.14 6.36 12.02
N GLU A 154 -3.12 7.66 12.28
CA GLU A 154 -4.31 8.44 12.62
C GLU A 154 -4.67 9.43 11.51
N LEU A 155 -5.91 9.35 11.03
CA LEU A 155 -6.46 10.17 9.97
C LEU A 155 -7.63 10.99 10.51
N ALA A 156 -7.40 12.27 10.83
CA ALA A 156 -8.49 13.17 11.19
C ALA A 156 -9.45 13.38 10.01
N LEU A 157 -10.76 13.23 10.23
CA LEU A 157 -11.82 13.52 9.29
C LEU A 157 -12.20 15.01 9.36
N LYS A 158 -12.48 15.62 8.21
CA LYS A 158 -12.93 17.01 8.17
C LYS A 158 -14.33 17.09 8.80
N LYS A 159 -14.53 18.00 9.75
CA LYS A 159 -15.84 18.29 10.33
C LYS A 159 -16.82 18.65 9.23
N ARG A 160 -18.03 18.06 9.26
CA ARG A 160 -19.13 18.46 8.37
C ARG A 160 -19.55 19.88 8.79
N PRO A 161 -19.70 20.83 7.85
CA PRO A 161 -20.31 22.13 8.15
C PRO A 161 -21.77 21.97 8.56
#